data_AF-A0A076NHZ7-F1
#
_entry.id   AF-A0A076NHZ7-F1
#
_cell.length_a   1.000
_cell.length_b   1.000
_cell.length_c   1.000
_cell.angle_alpha   90.00
_cell.angle_beta   90.00
_cell.angle_gamma   90.00
#
_symmetry.space_group_name_H-M   'P 1'
#
loop_
_entity.id
_entity.type
_entity.pdbx_description
1 polymer ?
#
loop_
_entity_poly.entity_id
_entity_poly.type
_entity_poly.pdbx_seq_one_letter_code
_entity_poly.pdbx_strand_id
1 'polypeptide(L)'
;MNAPLRRTKGDLIATAAITALTVGLLGTAFLTAPIRSSELVSAAEEHENYGQLAIVPDQLHESFRLPDTSPDAAPLVVAGMLITYNEGTITATTPEGDTAWTYHREEELCGLSGAWDKVVANYRGNAGCGDVVAINALSGEYASTRSAPGPEHITPVASNDHVGQVNRDRVELWRSDMVRTVEYGTIEAPQEPNMQPNECPITSALTRTELLAVTEECGGDTFLRFQETTPEDSREPEMHGSVQLHDGAYLVGISQDAAAIYDPTTSEVRSYQMDGKEITASKIPDLGEPSSLDDGTRMLPTKDLPHHMSYFQDDYLVLMDPAELGVTGVFQGALGTGFSAGDRLLYASSKGVAVVNWDKNSVEKIIPVDRGDYSGPISISSAGPTIVEKRGDEVVVLAIEE
;
A
#
# COMPACT_ATOMS: atom_id res chain seq x y z
N MET A 1 -50.37 -10.18 -26.09
CA MET A 1 -49.09 -10.27 -26.84
C MET A 1 -49.39 -9.94 -28.27
N ASN A 2 -48.93 -8.80 -28.78
CA ASN A 2 -49.15 -8.41 -30.17
C ASN A 2 -48.47 -9.42 -31.10
N ALA A 3 -49.13 -9.79 -32.20
CA ALA A 3 -48.51 -10.64 -33.21
C ALA A 3 -47.28 -9.92 -33.80
N PRO A 4 -46.14 -10.59 -33.96
CA PRO A 4 -44.95 -9.96 -34.53
C PRO A 4 -45.24 -9.45 -35.95
N LEU A 5 -44.71 -8.27 -36.27
CA LEU A 5 -44.93 -7.56 -37.55
C LEU A 5 -44.55 -8.40 -38.79
N ARG A 6 -43.74 -9.46 -38.62
CA ARG A 6 -43.42 -10.49 -39.62
C ARG A 6 -43.14 -11.84 -38.93
N ARG A 7 -43.71 -12.94 -39.43
CA ARG A 7 -43.54 -14.29 -38.87
C ARG A 7 -43.36 -15.34 -39.98
N THR A 8 -42.24 -15.29 -40.69
CA THR A 8 -41.87 -16.33 -41.65
C THR A 8 -41.13 -17.50 -40.97
N LYS A 9 -40.97 -18.64 -41.65
CA LYS A 9 -40.15 -19.76 -41.15
C LYS A 9 -38.69 -19.34 -40.91
N GLY A 10 -38.15 -18.49 -41.79
CA GLY A 10 -36.80 -17.94 -41.64
C GLY A 10 -36.66 -17.10 -40.37
N ASP A 11 -37.65 -16.25 -40.08
CA ASP A 11 -37.65 -15.42 -38.86
C ASP A 11 -37.67 -16.27 -37.58
N LEU A 12 -38.45 -17.37 -37.57
CA LEU A 12 -38.50 -18.29 -36.43
C LEU A 12 -37.18 -19.04 -36.23
N ILE A 13 -36.54 -19.50 -37.32
CA ILE A 13 -35.22 -20.15 -37.24
C ILE A 13 -34.16 -19.16 -36.74
N ALA A 14 -34.13 -17.94 -37.29
CA ALA A 14 -33.20 -16.90 -36.85
C ALA A 14 -33.41 -16.54 -35.37
N THR A 15 -34.66 -16.35 -34.94
CA THR A 15 -35.00 -16.08 -33.53
C THR A 15 -34.53 -17.21 -32.62
N ALA A 16 -34.79 -18.47 -32.99
CA ALA A 16 -34.35 -19.63 -32.22
C ALA A 16 -32.82 -19.72 -32.13
N ALA A 17 -32.11 -19.46 -33.25
CA ALA A 17 -30.65 -19.46 -33.29
C ALA A 17 -30.05 -18.34 -32.40
N ILE A 18 -30.58 -17.11 -32.50
CA ILE A 18 -30.14 -15.98 -31.67
C ILE A 18 -30.43 -16.27 -30.19
N THR A 19 -31.61 -16.82 -29.88
CA THR A 19 -31.98 -17.17 -28.50
C THR A 19 -31.03 -18.23 -27.95
N ALA A 20 -30.77 -19.30 -28.69
CA ALA A 20 -29.84 -20.36 -28.28
C ALA A 20 -28.42 -19.82 -28.09
N LEU A 21 -27.95 -18.94 -29.00
CA LEU A 21 -26.65 -18.28 -28.87
C LEU A 21 -26.60 -17.39 -27.62
N THR A 22 -27.63 -16.58 -27.39
CA THR A 22 -27.69 -15.66 -26.24
C THR A 22 -27.74 -16.43 -24.92
N VAL A 23 -28.58 -17.46 -24.82
CA VAL A 23 -28.65 -18.35 -23.65
C VAL A 23 -27.30 -19.05 -23.44
N GLY A 24 -26.65 -19.49 -24.51
CA GLY A 24 -25.30 -20.06 -24.44
C GLY A 24 -24.27 -19.07 -23.89
N LEU A 25 -24.22 -17.85 -24.43
CA LEU A 25 -23.31 -16.80 -23.98
C LEU A 25 -23.55 -16.39 -22.52
N LEU A 26 -24.82 -16.20 -22.12
CA LEU A 26 -25.18 -15.90 -20.74
C LEU A 26 -24.84 -17.06 -19.80
N GLY A 27 -25.08 -18.29 -20.23
CA GLY A 27 -24.74 -19.49 -19.47
C GLY A 27 -23.24 -19.62 -19.25
N THR A 28 -22.43 -19.39 -20.30
CA THR A 28 -20.97 -19.36 -20.18
C THR A 28 -20.53 -18.27 -19.22
N ALA A 29 -20.97 -17.02 -19.42
CA ALA A 29 -20.60 -15.90 -18.56
C ALA A 29 -20.98 -16.15 -17.08
N PHE A 30 -22.15 -16.75 -16.83
CA PHE A 30 -22.58 -17.13 -15.49
C PHE A 30 -21.69 -18.22 -14.87
N LEU A 31 -21.32 -19.24 -15.64
CA LEU A 31 -20.51 -20.36 -15.16
C LEU A 31 -19.04 -19.99 -14.96
N THR A 32 -18.52 -19.06 -15.74
CA THR A 32 -17.12 -18.59 -15.68
C THR A 32 -16.97 -17.29 -14.90
N ALA A 33 -18.01 -16.83 -14.19
CA ALA A 33 -17.95 -15.61 -13.41
C ALA A 33 -16.94 -15.77 -12.25
N PRO A 34 -15.95 -14.86 -12.07
CA PRO A 34 -14.93 -14.97 -11.02
C PRO A 34 -15.48 -15.10 -9.60
N ILE A 35 -16.67 -14.55 -9.34
CA ILE A 35 -17.35 -14.68 -8.04
C ILE A 35 -17.62 -16.14 -7.66
N ARG A 36 -17.58 -17.08 -8.61
CA ARG A 36 -17.75 -18.51 -8.36
C ARG A 36 -16.46 -19.24 -7.99
N SER A 37 -15.31 -18.60 -8.17
CA SER A 37 -13.98 -19.06 -7.73
C SER A 37 -13.43 -18.25 -6.56
N SER A 38 -14.29 -17.45 -5.92
CA SER A 38 -13.95 -16.70 -4.72
C SER A 38 -14.95 -16.98 -3.61
N GLU A 39 -14.48 -17.12 -2.38
CA GLU A 39 -15.33 -17.38 -1.21
C GLU A 39 -15.01 -16.39 -0.11
N LEU A 40 -16.03 -15.65 0.35
CA LEU A 40 -15.95 -14.75 1.49
C LEU A 40 -16.79 -15.32 2.62
N VAL A 41 -16.14 -15.60 3.75
CA VAL A 41 -16.80 -15.96 5.01
C VAL A 41 -16.68 -14.74 5.91
N SER A 42 -17.75 -13.95 5.97
CA SER A 42 -17.83 -12.74 6.79
C SER A 42 -17.87 -13.08 8.29
N ALA A 43 -17.56 -12.09 9.13
CA ALA A 43 -17.69 -12.21 10.57
C ALA A 43 -19.15 -12.42 10.98
N ALA A 44 -19.36 -13.12 12.09
CA ALA A 44 -20.71 -13.36 12.61
C ALA A 44 -21.40 -12.06 13.05
N GLU A 45 -20.62 -11.13 13.59
CA GLU A 45 -21.01 -9.77 13.97
C GLU A 45 -19.85 -8.83 13.64
N GLU A 46 -20.15 -7.54 13.47
CA GLU A 46 -19.12 -6.53 13.24
C GLU A 46 -18.29 -6.32 14.51
N HIS A 47 -16.96 -6.40 14.37
CA HIS A 47 -16.03 -6.17 15.48
C HIS A 47 -15.88 -4.67 15.77
N GLU A 48 -15.45 -4.35 17.00
CA GLU A 48 -15.01 -3.00 17.31
C GLU A 48 -13.62 -2.71 16.72
N ASN A 49 -13.32 -1.43 16.52
CA ASN A 49 -11.96 -1.03 16.15
C ASN A 49 -11.04 -1.19 17.37
N TYR A 50 -10.14 -2.18 17.31
CA TYR A 50 -9.20 -2.48 18.39
C TYR A 50 -8.12 -1.41 18.55
N GLY A 51 -7.94 -0.56 17.54
CA GLY A 51 -6.97 0.51 17.53
C GLY A 51 -5.53 0.01 17.57
N GLN A 52 -4.68 0.83 18.17
CA GLN A 52 -3.23 0.62 18.25
C GLN A 52 -2.78 0.73 19.71
N LEU A 53 -1.65 0.10 20.03
CA LEU A 53 -1.03 0.12 21.34
C LEU A 53 -0.83 1.54 21.85
N ALA A 54 -1.50 1.88 22.96
CA ALA A 54 -1.47 3.22 23.54
C ALA A 54 -0.29 3.46 24.50
N ILE A 55 0.23 2.39 25.13
CA ILE A 55 1.24 2.48 26.19
C ILE A 55 2.38 1.53 25.86
N VAL A 56 3.61 2.01 26.04
CA VAL A 56 4.81 1.18 25.88
C VAL A 56 4.86 0.08 26.95
N PRO A 57 4.91 -1.20 26.57
CA PRO A 57 5.00 -2.29 27.53
C PRO A 57 6.37 -2.33 28.21
N ASP A 58 6.43 -3.00 29.35
CA ASP A 58 7.69 -3.27 30.04
C ASP A 58 8.32 -4.59 29.61
N GLN A 59 7.49 -5.59 29.30
CA GLN A 59 7.90 -6.91 28.85
C GLN A 59 6.97 -7.41 27.74
N LEU A 60 7.50 -8.28 26.91
CA LEU A 60 6.80 -8.90 25.78
C LEU A 60 7.07 -10.39 25.80
N HIS A 61 6.04 -11.19 25.53
CA HIS A 61 6.17 -12.60 25.25
C HIS A 61 5.42 -12.95 23.98
N GLU A 62 5.89 -13.97 23.27
CA GLU A 62 5.18 -14.50 22.12
C GLU A 62 3.86 -15.14 22.56
N SER A 63 2.75 -14.70 21.94
CA SER A 63 1.41 -15.21 22.19
C SER A 63 1.03 -16.29 21.17
N PHE A 64 1.01 -15.93 19.88
CA PHE A 64 0.70 -16.84 18.78
C PHE A 64 1.39 -16.42 17.48
N ARG A 65 1.33 -17.32 16.48
CA ARG A 65 1.85 -17.11 15.13
C ARG A 65 0.79 -17.40 14.07
N LEU A 66 0.88 -16.70 12.95
CA LEU A 66 0.05 -16.88 11.76
C LEU A 66 0.94 -16.99 10.52
N PRO A 67 0.64 -17.86 9.55
CA PRO A 67 1.32 -17.85 8.26
C PRO A 67 0.92 -16.58 7.48
N ASP A 68 1.89 -15.94 6.84
CA ASP A 68 1.69 -14.75 6.01
C ASP A 68 2.71 -14.65 4.87
N THR A 69 2.34 -15.16 3.71
CA THR A 69 3.07 -15.04 2.45
C THR A 69 2.63 -13.81 1.64
N SER A 70 2.03 -12.79 2.25
CA SER A 70 1.70 -11.54 1.54
C SER A 70 2.98 -10.86 1.02
N PRO A 71 2.94 -10.18 -0.14
CA PRO A 71 4.14 -9.61 -0.78
C PRO A 71 4.90 -8.58 0.05
N ASP A 72 4.21 -7.84 0.92
CA ASP A 72 4.80 -6.74 1.67
C ASP A 72 5.64 -7.22 2.86
N ALA A 73 6.79 -6.60 3.08
CA ALA A 73 7.67 -6.96 4.21
C ALA A 73 7.12 -6.49 5.58
N ALA A 74 6.22 -5.51 5.59
CA ALA A 74 5.58 -5.02 6.81
C ALA A 74 4.31 -5.83 7.13
N PRO A 75 4.02 -6.11 8.41
CA PRO A 75 2.73 -6.70 8.77
C PRO A 75 1.60 -5.71 8.48
N LEU A 76 0.54 -6.19 7.83
CA LEU A 76 -0.66 -5.38 7.59
C LEU A 76 -1.61 -5.47 8.79
N VAL A 77 -1.93 -4.31 9.35
CA VAL A 77 -2.96 -4.15 10.38
C VAL A 77 -3.95 -3.10 9.94
N VAL A 78 -5.25 -3.42 9.97
CA VAL A 78 -6.34 -2.51 9.58
C VAL A 78 -7.39 -2.49 10.68
N ALA A 79 -7.72 -1.32 11.20
CA ALA A 79 -8.63 -1.16 12.35
C ALA A 79 -8.26 -2.03 13.57
N GLY A 80 -6.96 -2.26 13.77
CA GLY A 80 -6.43 -3.12 14.83
C GLY A 80 -6.57 -4.63 14.59
N MET A 81 -7.06 -5.06 13.42
CA MET A 81 -7.11 -6.46 12.99
C MET A 81 -5.82 -6.86 12.27
N LEU A 82 -5.29 -8.06 12.56
CA LEU A 82 -4.18 -8.64 11.81
C LEU A 82 -4.68 -9.18 10.48
N ILE A 83 -4.09 -8.73 9.38
CA ILE A 83 -4.46 -9.18 8.03
C ILE A 83 -3.29 -9.98 7.46
N THR A 84 -3.51 -11.27 7.24
CA THR A 84 -2.50 -12.18 6.70
C THR A 84 -2.98 -12.81 5.39
N TYR A 85 -2.06 -13.21 4.52
CA TYR A 85 -2.36 -13.96 3.31
C TYR A 85 -1.58 -15.26 3.28
N ASN A 86 -2.25 -16.39 3.05
CA ASN A 86 -1.57 -17.66 2.85
C ASN A 86 -2.43 -18.56 1.96
N GLU A 87 -1.81 -19.28 1.02
CA GLU A 87 -2.48 -20.26 0.14
C GLU A 87 -3.77 -19.72 -0.52
N GLY A 88 -3.71 -18.53 -1.13
CA GLY A 88 -4.86 -17.92 -1.82
C GLY A 88 -5.90 -17.31 -0.88
N THR A 89 -5.65 -17.25 0.43
CA THR A 89 -6.64 -16.82 1.42
C THR A 89 -6.14 -15.64 2.24
N ILE A 90 -6.87 -14.53 2.18
CA ILE A 90 -6.74 -13.42 3.12
C ILE A 90 -7.53 -13.76 4.37
N THR A 91 -6.91 -13.62 5.54
CA THR A 91 -7.53 -13.88 6.84
C THR A 91 -7.41 -12.64 7.71
N ALA A 92 -8.53 -12.19 8.30
CA ALA A 92 -8.50 -11.22 9.38
C ALA A 92 -8.58 -11.93 10.73
N THR A 93 -7.60 -11.66 11.58
CA THR A 93 -7.49 -12.23 12.92
C THR A 93 -7.54 -11.11 13.96
N THR A 94 -8.30 -11.32 15.02
CA THR A 94 -8.38 -10.41 16.16
C THR A 94 -7.04 -10.36 16.92
N PRO A 95 -6.78 -9.31 17.73
CA PRO A 95 -5.60 -9.27 18.60
C PRO A 95 -5.48 -10.47 19.55
N GLU A 96 -6.60 -11.09 19.92
CA GLU A 96 -6.68 -12.26 20.79
C GLU A 96 -6.35 -13.58 20.05
N GLY A 97 -6.31 -13.57 18.72
CA GLY A 97 -5.97 -14.74 17.89
C GLY A 97 -7.16 -15.46 17.26
N ASP A 98 -8.38 -14.95 17.44
CA ASP A 98 -9.58 -15.52 16.79
C ASP A 98 -9.70 -15.05 15.33
N THR A 99 -9.97 -15.97 14.42
CA THR A 99 -10.31 -15.65 13.02
C THR A 99 -11.68 -14.99 12.95
N ALA A 100 -11.72 -13.74 12.48
CA ALA A 100 -12.96 -12.99 12.29
C ALA A 100 -13.60 -13.31 10.93
N TRP A 101 -12.83 -13.26 9.85
CA TRP A 101 -13.31 -13.55 8.50
C TRP A 101 -12.19 -14.01 7.58
N THR A 102 -12.57 -14.66 6.47
CA THR A 102 -11.63 -15.12 5.44
C THR A 102 -12.15 -14.80 4.06
N TYR A 103 -11.24 -14.44 3.15
CA TYR A 103 -11.50 -14.27 1.72
C TYR A 103 -10.54 -15.12 0.91
N HIS A 104 -11.06 -16.13 0.22
CA HIS A 104 -10.30 -17.01 -0.66
C HIS A 104 -10.48 -16.60 -2.13
N ARG A 105 -9.38 -16.58 -2.87
CA ARG A 105 -9.33 -16.35 -4.32
C ARG A 105 -8.13 -17.10 -4.92
N GLU A 106 -8.34 -17.77 -6.05
CA GLU A 106 -7.33 -18.59 -6.74
C GLU A 106 -6.30 -17.75 -7.51
N GLU A 107 -6.67 -16.55 -7.95
CA GLU A 107 -5.76 -15.64 -8.63
C GLU A 107 -4.62 -15.15 -7.72
N GLU A 108 -3.45 -14.92 -8.31
CA GLU A 108 -2.26 -14.44 -7.59
C GLU A 108 -2.53 -13.07 -6.96
N LEU A 109 -2.20 -12.92 -5.67
CA LEU A 109 -2.20 -11.65 -4.97
C LEU A 109 -0.95 -10.85 -5.35
N CYS A 110 -1.13 -9.74 -6.06
CA CYS A 110 -0.06 -8.83 -6.47
C CYS A 110 0.33 -7.84 -5.38
N GLY A 111 -0.60 -7.46 -4.50
CA GLY A 111 -0.35 -6.49 -3.45
C GLY A 111 -1.52 -6.42 -2.46
N LEU A 112 -1.21 -5.96 -1.25
CA LEU A 112 -2.17 -5.91 -0.16
C LEU A 112 -1.94 -4.63 0.64
N SER A 113 -2.98 -3.82 0.80
CA SER A 113 -2.90 -2.54 1.52
C SER A 113 -4.11 -2.32 2.40
N GLY A 114 -4.07 -1.27 3.23
CA GLY A 114 -5.16 -0.88 4.10
C GLY A 114 -5.42 0.62 4.06
N ALA A 115 -6.70 0.99 3.98
CA ALA A 115 -7.17 2.37 4.15
C ALA A 115 -8.67 2.38 4.45
N TRP A 116 -9.17 3.44 5.09
CA TRP A 116 -10.60 3.62 5.39
C TRP A 116 -11.25 2.43 6.11
N ASP A 117 -10.50 1.79 7.02
CA ASP A 117 -10.90 0.54 7.70
C ASP A 117 -11.22 -0.62 6.74
N LYS A 118 -10.65 -0.60 5.54
CA LYS A 118 -10.78 -1.65 4.52
C LYS A 118 -9.44 -2.27 4.20
N VAL A 119 -9.47 -3.58 3.96
CA VAL A 119 -8.40 -4.33 3.31
C VAL A 119 -8.58 -4.20 1.81
N VAL A 120 -7.55 -3.73 1.11
CA VAL A 120 -7.57 -3.53 -0.34
C VAL A 120 -6.56 -4.50 -0.95
N ALA A 121 -7.09 -5.48 -1.70
CA ALA A 121 -6.32 -6.57 -2.27
C ALA A 121 -6.28 -6.44 -3.80
N ASN A 122 -5.06 -6.40 -4.34
CA ASN A 122 -4.77 -6.33 -5.77
C ASN A 122 -4.45 -7.74 -6.26
N TYR A 123 -5.22 -8.23 -7.22
CA TYR A 123 -5.05 -9.55 -7.82
C TYR A 123 -4.64 -9.45 -9.29
N ARG A 124 -3.95 -10.49 -9.74
CA ARG A 124 -3.65 -10.70 -11.16
C ARG A 124 -4.93 -11.08 -11.89
N GLY A 125 -5.39 -10.20 -12.77
CA GLY A 125 -6.44 -10.48 -13.74
C GLY A 125 -5.88 -10.97 -15.07
N ASN A 126 -6.73 -10.97 -16.11
CA ASN A 126 -6.35 -11.41 -17.46
C ASN A 126 -5.36 -10.47 -18.17
N ALA A 127 -5.18 -9.25 -17.67
CA ALA A 127 -4.35 -8.20 -18.25
C ALA A 127 -3.51 -7.55 -17.14
N GLY A 128 -2.85 -8.36 -16.31
CA GLY A 128 -1.97 -7.90 -15.23
C GLY A 128 -2.67 -7.63 -13.89
N CYS A 129 -1.96 -6.96 -12.99
CA CYS A 129 -2.39 -6.64 -11.62
C CYS A 129 -3.35 -5.45 -11.61
N GLY A 130 -4.61 -5.68 -11.99
CA GLY A 130 -5.62 -4.62 -12.09
C GLY A 130 -7.00 -4.99 -11.54
N ASP A 131 -7.16 -6.21 -11.01
CA ASP A 131 -8.37 -6.63 -10.31
C ASP A 131 -8.24 -6.28 -8.83
N VAL A 132 -9.09 -5.39 -8.32
CA VAL A 132 -9.02 -4.89 -6.94
C VAL A 132 -10.31 -5.20 -6.20
N VAL A 133 -10.17 -5.72 -4.98
CA VAL A 133 -11.29 -5.96 -4.06
C VAL A 133 -11.00 -5.24 -2.74
N ALA A 134 -11.96 -4.44 -2.29
CA ALA A 134 -11.96 -3.82 -0.98
C ALA A 134 -12.96 -4.54 -0.05
N ILE A 135 -12.50 -4.95 1.14
CA ILE A 135 -13.28 -5.68 2.15
C ILE A 135 -13.23 -4.88 3.46
N ASN A 136 -14.37 -4.67 4.11
CA ASN A 136 -14.41 -4.00 5.42
C ASN A 136 -13.68 -4.85 6.47
N ALA A 137 -12.67 -4.29 7.13
CA ALA A 137 -11.78 -5.06 8.00
C ALA A 137 -12.48 -5.61 9.25
N LEU A 138 -13.51 -4.92 9.76
CA LEU A 138 -14.21 -5.30 10.99
C LEU A 138 -15.37 -6.28 10.77
N SER A 139 -15.92 -6.37 9.57
CA SER A 139 -17.08 -7.23 9.27
C SER A 139 -16.78 -8.33 8.25
N GLY A 140 -15.75 -8.18 7.42
CA GLY A 140 -15.51 -9.08 6.30
C GLY A 140 -16.61 -9.00 5.24
N GLU A 141 -17.24 -7.84 5.05
CA GLU A 141 -18.19 -7.59 3.96
C GLU A 141 -17.50 -6.96 2.75
N TYR A 142 -17.94 -7.32 1.53
CA TYR A 142 -17.53 -6.64 0.32
C TYR A 142 -17.90 -5.16 0.37
N ALA A 143 -16.92 -4.27 0.17
CA ALA A 143 -17.15 -2.84 0.10
C ALA A 143 -17.22 -2.36 -1.36
N SER A 144 -16.19 -2.63 -2.15
CA SER A 144 -16.06 -2.10 -3.51
C SER A 144 -15.10 -2.95 -4.33
N THR A 145 -15.25 -2.92 -5.65
CA THR A 145 -14.38 -3.67 -6.57
C THR A 145 -14.10 -2.84 -7.82
N ARG A 146 -12.90 -2.95 -8.40
CA ARG A 146 -12.67 -2.53 -9.78
C ARG A 146 -11.88 -3.58 -10.55
N SER A 147 -11.96 -3.50 -11.86
CA SER A 147 -11.10 -4.25 -12.78
C SER A 147 -10.71 -3.33 -13.92
N ALA A 148 -9.42 -3.27 -14.21
CA ALA A 148 -8.85 -2.57 -15.36
C ALA A 148 -7.61 -3.34 -15.83
N PRO A 149 -7.15 -3.15 -17.09
CA PRO A 149 -5.80 -3.58 -17.46
C PRO A 149 -4.80 -2.99 -16.48
N GLY A 150 -3.86 -3.77 -15.98
CA GLY A 150 -2.84 -3.42 -14.99
C GLY A 150 -1.45 -3.85 -15.45
N PRO A 151 -0.37 -3.32 -14.88
CA PRO A 151 0.97 -3.81 -15.16
C PRO A 151 1.21 -5.21 -14.55
N GLU A 152 2.26 -5.89 -14.97
CA GLU A 152 2.58 -7.25 -14.51
C GLU A 152 2.98 -7.32 -13.04
N HIS A 153 3.65 -6.28 -12.55
CA HIS A 153 4.10 -6.14 -11.16
C HIS A 153 3.78 -4.73 -10.69
N ILE A 154 3.45 -4.60 -9.41
CA ILE A 154 3.07 -3.33 -8.78
C ILE A 154 3.71 -3.21 -7.41
N THR A 155 3.90 -1.97 -6.96
CA THR A 155 4.05 -1.62 -5.56
C THR A 155 2.77 -0.90 -5.11
N PRO A 156 2.15 -1.28 -3.98
CA PRO A 156 1.03 -0.52 -3.44
C PRO A 156 1.46 0.90 -3.03
N VAL A 157 0.60 1.88 -3.29
CA VAL A 157 0.74 3.25 -2.77
C VAL A 157 -0.49 3.52 -1.92
N ALA A 158 -0.30 3.88 -0.65
CA ALA A 158 -1.41 4.05 0.26
C ALA A 158 -1.19 5.22 1.23
N SER A 159 -2.30 5.85 1.59
CA SER A 159 -2.44 6.85 2.63
C SER A 159 -3.80 6.68 3.30
N ASN A 160 -4.14 7.57 4.23
CA ASN A 160 -5.48 7.58 4.83
C ASN A 160 -6.59 7.98 3.85
N ASP A 161 -6.25 8.66 2.75
CA ASP A 161 -7.21 9.32 1.85
C ASP A 161 -7.31 8.65 0.49
N HIS A 162 -6.22 8.01 0.05
CA HIS A 162 -6.08 7.37 -1.26
C HIS A 162 -5.30 6.07 -1.14
N VAL A 163 -5.70 5.07 -1.95
CA VAL A 163 -4.92 3.86 -2.20
C VAL A 163 -4.74 3.66 -3.68
N GLY A 164 -3.72 2.92 -4.07
CA GLY A 164 -3.34 2.85 -5.45
C GLY A 164 -2.20 1.88 -5.68
N GLN A 165 -1.67 1.97 -6.89
CA GLN A 165 -0.55 1.15 -7.31
C GLN A 165 0.38 1.96 -8.19
N VAL A 166 1.67 1.63 -8.13
CA VAL A 166 2.71 2.20 -8.97
C VAL A 166 3.57 1.10 -9.57
N ASN A 167 3.95 1.29 -10.83
CA ASN A 167 5.03 0.56 -11.49
C ASN A 167 5.84 1.54 -12.35
N ARG A 168 6.80 1.03 -13.13
CA ARG A 168 7.62 1.89 -13.99
C ARG A 168 6.80 2.65 -15.02
N ASP A 169 5.69 2.08 -15.48
CA ASP A 169 4.90 2.69 -16.55
C ASP A 169 3.93 3.73 -16.00
N ARG A 170 3.22 3.45 -14.90
CA ARG A 170 2.21 4.37 -14.38
C ARG A 170 1.93 4.26 -12.89
N VAL A 171 1.37 5.34 -12.35
CA VAL A 171 0.70 5.38 -11.05
C VAL A 171 -0.81 5.53 -11.25
N GLU A 172 -1.58 4.78 -10.47
CA GLU A 172 -3.01 4.97 -10.36
C GLU A 172 -3.41 5.14 -8.90
N LEU A 173 -4.25 6.14 -8.62
CA LEU A 173 -4.88 6.32 -7.31
C LEU A 173 -6.40 6.13 -7.40
N TRP A 174 -6.95 5.62 -6.30
CA TRP A 174 -8.35 5.31 -6.10
C TRP A 174 -8.82 5.89 -4.78
N ARG A 175 -10.07 6.37 -4.78
CA ARG A 175 -10.79 6.77 -3.56
C ARG A 175 -11.44 5.54 -2.89
N SER A 176 -12.13 5.77 -1.77
CA SER A 176 -12.70 4.72 -0.93
C SER A 176 -13.78 3.82 -1.56
N ASP A 177 -14.32 4.18 -2.72
CA ASP A 177 -15.29 3.42 -3.52
C ASP A 177 -14.64 2.73 -4.75
N MET A 178 -13.31 2.72 -4.82
CA MET A 178 -12.49 2.17 -5.93
C MET A 178 -12.65 2.88 -7.27
N VAL A 179 -13.25 4.08 -7.30
CA VAL A 179 -13.22 4.94 -8.49
C VAL A 179 -11.81 5.53 -8.64
N ARG A 180 -11.30 5.50 -9.87
CA ARG A 180 -10.03 6.10 -10.25
C ARG A 180 -10.07 7.61 -10.11
N THR A 181 -9.11 8.16 -9.39
CA THR A 181 -8.91 9.60 -9.28
C THR A 181 -7.66 10.06 -10.03
N VAL A 182 -6.63 9.22 -10.14
CA VAL A 182 -5.42 9.48 -10.94
C VAL A 182 -5.08 8.30 -11.85
N GLU A 183 -4.67 8.60 -13.08
CA GLU A 183 -3.94 7.74 -14.02
C GLU A 183 -2.81 8.58 -14.63
N TYR A 184 -1.57 8.41 -14.14
CA TYR A 184 -0.40 9.19 -14.58
C TYR A 184 0.75 8.30 -15.04
N GLY A 185 1.36 8.61 -16.19
CA GLY A 185 2.47 7.86 -16.79
C GLY A 185 2.13 7.32 -18.19
N THR A 186 2.87 6.30 -18.64
CA THR A 186 2.68 5.63 -19.93
C THR A 186 1.45 4.72 -19.91
N ILE A 187 0.44 5.06 -20.71
CA ILE A 187 -0.82 4.31 -20.82
C ILE A 187 -0.83 3.48 -22.10
N GLU A 188 -1.05 2.16 -21.99
CA GLU A 188 -0.98 1.23 -23.12
C GLU A 188 -1.97 1.56 -24.25
N ALA A 189 -3.20 1.97 -23.87
CA ALA A 189 -4.28 2.25 -24.80
C ALA A 189 -5.02 3.55 -24.39
N PRO A 190 -4.44 4.73 -24.65
CA PRO A 190 -5.05 6.00 -24.28
C PRO A 190 -6.34 6.22 -25.07
N GLN A 191 -7.40 6.63 -24.38
CA GLN A 191 -8.69 6.94 -25.02
C GLN A 191 -8.59 8.21 -25.87
N GLU A 192 -7.83 9.19 -25.38
CA GLU A 192 -7.59 10.48 -26.01
C GLU A 192 -6.08 10.77 -25.97
N PRO A 193 -5.49 11.28 -27.06
CA PRO A 193 -4.06 11.58 -27.10
C PRO A 193 -3.75 12.90 -26.39
N ASN A 194 -2.53 13.01 -25.84
CA ASN A 194 -2.00 14.23 -25.20
C ASN A 194 -2.81 14.71 -23.97
N MET A 195 -3.33 13.77 -23.17
CA MET A 195 -4.01 14.10 -21.91
C MET A 195 -3.01 14.43 -20.78
N GLN A 196 -1.73 14.07 -20.93
CA GLN A 196 -0.73 14.20 -19.87
C GLN A 196 0.48 15.01 -20.34
N PRO A 197 1.13 15.75 -19.42
CA PRO A 197 2.31 16.56 -19.74
C PRO A 197 3.57 15.71 -19.94
N ASN A 198 3.68 14.58 -19.26
CA ASN A 198 4.83 13.67 -19.34
C ASN A 198 4.35 12.21 -19.31
N GLU A 199 5.03 11.36 -20.07
CA GLU A 199 4.84 9.92 -20.09
C GLU A 199 6.22 9.26 -19.91
N CYS A 200 6.78 9.40 -18.72
CA CYS A 200 8.14 8.97 -18.39
C CYS A 200 8.14 7.77 -17.43
N PRO A 201 9.19 6.94 -17.45
CA PRO A 201 9.40 5.92 -16.44
C PRO A 201 9.35 6.47 -15.01
N ILE A 202 8.39 6.00 -14.23
CA ILE A 202 8.24 6.32 -12.81
C ILE A 202 9.21 5.44 -12.01
N THR A 203 9.89 6.03 -11.04
CA THR A 203 10.84 5.33 -10.17
C THR A 203 10.33 5.18 -8.75
N SER A 204 9.47 6.10 -8.29
CA SER A 204 8.85 6.02 -6.97
C SER A 204 7.62 6.92 -6.87
N ALA A 205 6.68 6.60 -5.99
CA ALA A 205 5.47 7.39 -5.75
C ALA A 205 5.04 7.33 -4.29
N LEU A 206 4.57 8.46 -3.76
CA LEU A 206 3.94 8.58 -2.44
C LEU A 206 2.70 9.48 -2.55
N THR A 207 1.73 9.27 -1.67
CA THR A 207 0.54 10.12 -1.58
C THR A 207 0.18 10.40 -0.12
N ARG A 208 -0.42 11.56 0.14
CA ARG A 208 -0.97 11.92 1.45
C ARG A 208 -2.00 13.04 1.27
N THR A 209 -3.18 12.89 1.86
CA THR A 209 -4.28 13.84 1.69
C THR A 209 -4.58 14.10 0.22
N GLU A 210 -4.38 15.32 -0.25
CA GLU A 210 -4.66 15.76 -1.61
C GLU A 210 -3.42 15.80 -2.53
N LEU A 211 -2.24 15.41 -2.01
CA LEU A 211 -0.98 15.48 -2.74
C LEU A 211 -0.52 14.10 -3.21
N LEU A 212 -0.17 14.00 -4.49
CA LEU A 212 0.60 12.91 -5.09
C LEU A 212 1.98 13.44 -5.50
N ALA A 213 3.02 12.78 -5.05
CA ALA A 213 4.39 13.03 -5.49
C ALA A 213 4.94 11.80 -6.22
N VAL A 214 5.58 12.03 -7.37
CA VAL A 214 6.26 10.98 -8.14
C VAL A 214 7.66 11.42 -8.52
N THR A 215 8.61 10.48 -8.49
CA THR A 215 9.91 10.66 -9.15
C THR A 215 9.92 9.89 -10.47
N GLU A 216 10.43 10.51 -11.53
CA GLU A 216 10.43 9.96 -12.89
C GLU A 216 11.72 10.30 -13.64
N GLU A 217 12.06 9.48 -14.63
CA GLU A 217 13.22 9.66 -15.51
C GLU A 217 12.77 10.15 -16.90
N CYS A 218 12.92 11.45 -17.18
CA CYS A 218 12.52 12.04 -18.46
C CYS A 218 13.73 12.51 -19.27
N GLY A 219 13.96 11.91 -20.43
CA GLY A 219 15.01 12.38 -21.35
C GLY A 219 16.44 12.27 -20.80
N GLY A 220 16.67 11.41 -19.79
CA GLY A 220 17.95 11.26 -19.10
C GLY A 220 18.12 12.10 -17.84
N ASP A 221 17.12 12.94 -17.51
CA ASP A 221 17.08 13.72 -16.27
C ASP A 221 16.07 13.10 -15.29
N THR A 222 16.34 13.22 -13.99
CA THR A 222 15.41 12.81 -12.92
C THR A 222 14.57 14.01 -12.49
N PHE A 223 13.26 13.81 -12.34
CA PHE A 223 12.33 14.85 -11.87
C PHE A 223 11.51 14.38 -10.69
N LEU A 224 11.21 15.30 -9.78
CA LEU A 224 10.10 15.22 -8.85
C LEU A 224 8.93 16.00 -9.42
N ARG A 225 7.74 15.41 -9.42
CA ARG A 225 6.48 16.01 -9.84
C ARG A 225 5.47 15.98 -8.71
N PHE A 226 4.74 17.09 -8.58
CA PHE A 226 3.66 17.24 -7.61
C PHE A 226 2.32 17.38 -8.35
N GLN A 227 1.32 16.61 -7.93
CA GLN A 227 0.03 16.50 -8.60
C GLN A 227 -1.11 16.46 -7.59
N GLU A 228 -2.27 16.94 -8.00
CA GLU A 228 -3.53 16.76 -7.29
C GLU A 228 -3.93 15.28 -7.29
N THR A 229 -4.48 14.79 -6.18
CA THR A 229 -5.01 13.40 -6.12
C THR A 229 -6.41 13.26 -6.70
N THR A 230 -7.14 14.35 -6.87
CA THR A 230 -8.50 14.40 -7.45
C THR A 230 -8.65 15.52 -8.48
N PRO A 231 -7.95 15.44 -9.63
CA PRO A 231 -8.13 16.39 -10.74
C PRO A 231 -9.55 16.32 -11.34
N GLU A 232 -9.92 17.31 -12.16
CA GLU A 232 -11.21 17.33 -12.87
C GLU A 232 -11.41 16.11 -13.78
N ASP A 233 -10.34 15.57 -14.38
CA ASP A 233 -10.33 14.30 -15.13
C ASP A 233 -9.14 13.45 -14.68
N SER A 234 -9.40 12.21 -14.26
CA SER A 234 -8.35 11.28 -13.80
C SER A 234 -7.22 11.03 -14.80
N ARG A 235 -7.46 11.30 -16.10
CA ARG A 235 -6.50 11.11 -17.20
C ARG A 235 -5.66 12.35 -17.48
N GLU A 236 -6.09 13.52 -16.97
CA GLU A 236 -5.43 14.82 -17.15
C GLU A 236 -4.96 15.33 -15.79
N PRO A 237 -3.70 15.08 -15.40
CA PRO A 237 -3.20 15.45 -14.09
C PRO A 237 -3.17 16.96 -13.90
N GLU A 238 -3.63 17.42 -12.73
CA GLU A 238 -3.44 18.80 -12.30
C GLU A 238 -2.10 18.93 -11.56
N MET A 239 -1.13 19.57 -12.22
CA MET A 239 0.23 19.70 -11.70
C MET A 239 0.37 20.92 -10.78
N HIS A 240 0.96 20.73 -9.60
CA HIS A 240 1.33 21.83 -8.69
C HIS A 240 2.70 22.41 -9.05
N GLY A 241 3.68 21.56 -9.30
CA GLY A 241 5.06 21.97 -9.51
C GLY A 241 5.99 20.82 -9.90
N SER A 242 7.22 21.16 -10.24
CA SER A 242 8.24 20.19 -10.59
C SER A 242 9.64 20.68 -10.25
N VAL A 243 10.50 19.74 -9.86
CA VAL A 243 11.90 19.97 -9.52
C VAL A 243 12.77 18.99 -10.31
N GLN A 244 13.82 19.48 -10.94
CA GLN A 244 14.87 18.61 -11.50
C GLN A 244 15.79 18.18 -10.36
N LEU A 245 16.04 16.88 -10.27
CA LEU A 245 16.86 16.26 -9.22
C LEU A 245 18.16 15.71 -9.80
N HIS A 246 19.09 15.36 -8.91
CA HIS A 246 20.22 14.51 -9.29
C HIS A 246 19.75 13.10 -9.66
N ASP A 247 20.53 12.44 -10.50
CA ASP A 247 20.26 11.08 -10.95
C ASP A 247 20.16 10.11 -9.76
N GLY A 248 19.17 9.22 -9.82
CA GLY A 248 18.92 8.23 -8.77
C GLY A 248 18.24 8.76 -7.50
N ALA A 249 17.94 10.06 -7.38
CA ALA A 249 17.17 10.58 -6.25
C ALA A 249 15.75 10.00 -6.22
N TYR A 250 15.25 9.65 -5.03
CA TYR A 250 13.95 8.98 -4.86
C TYR A 250 13.20 9.47 -3.62
N LEU A 251 11.88 9.29 -3.59
CA LEU A 251 11.04 9.74 -2.49
C LEU A 251 11.32 8.97 -1.18
N VAL A 252 11.38 9.70 -0.07
CA VAL A 252 11.48 9.14 1.28
C VAL A 252 10.37 9.64 2.21
N GLY A 253 9.64 10.69 1.82
CA GLY A 253 8.53 11.20 2.63
C GLY A 253 7.61 12.12 1.84
N ILE A 254 6.39 12.28 2.35
CA ILE A 254 5.39 13.19 1.81
C ILE A 254 4.58 13.81 2.96
N SER A 255 4.27 15.10 2.85
CA SER A 255 3.40 15.85 3.77
C SER A 255 2.10 16.24 3.04
N GLN A 256 1.33 17.16 3.61
CA GLN A 256 0.13 17.66 2.94
C GLN A 256 0.46 18.59 1.75
N ASP A 257 1.63 19.25 1.79
CA ASP A 257 2.02 20.28 0.81
C ASP A 257 3.50 20.22 0.40
N ALA A 258 4.22 19.16 0.78
CA ALA A 258 5.64 18.96 0.45
C ALA A 258 5.98 17.48 0.23
N ALA A 259 7.12 17.21 -0.40
CA ALA A 259 7.73 15.88 -0.47
C ALA A 259 9.22 15.94 -0.19
N ALA A 260 9.75 14.85 0.37
CA ALA A 260 11.17 14.69 0.65
C ALA A 260 11.75 13.58 -0.21
N ILE A 261 12.94 13.83 -0.73
CA ILE A 261 13.75 12.88 -1.48
C ILE A 261 15.04 12.58 -0.73
N TYR A 262 15.57 11.38 -0.91
CA TYR A 262 16.97 11.09 -0.63
C TYR A 262 17.77 11.20 -1.92
N ASP A 263 18.85 11.97 -1.85
CA ASP A 263 19.82 12.11 -2.93
C ASP A 263 21.08 11.27 -2.61
N PRO A 264 21.28 10.13 -3.29
CA PRO A 264 22.42 9.25 -3.04
C PRO A 264 23.76 9.89 -3.42
N THR A 265 23.77 10.90 -4.29
CA THR A 265 25.01 11.56 -4.74
C THR A 265 25.59 12.49 -3.68
N THR A 266 24.74 13.04 -2.80
CA THR A 266 25.13 13.97 -1.73
C THR A 266 24.95 13.39 -0.33
N SER A 267 24.24 12.26 -0.20
CA SER A 267 23.78 11.67 1.06
C SER A 267 22.95 12.66 1.87
N GLU A 268 22.00 13.31 1.21
CA GLU A 268 21.13 14.31 1.82
C GLU A 268 19.65 13.92 1.63
N VAL A 269 18.87 14.16 2.68
CA VAL A 269 17.41 14.25 2.55
C VAL A 269 17.08 15.70 2.28
N ARG A 270 16.40 15.96 1.17
CA ARG A 270 15.95 17.30 0.75
C ARG A 270 14.44 17.31 0.66
N SER A 271 13.81 18.35 1.17
CA SER A 271 12.37 18.54 1.03
C SER A 271 12.03 19.73 0.15
N TYR A 272 10.95 19.57 -0.61
CA TYR A 272 10.45 20.56 -1.54
C TYR A 272 8.96 20.77 -1.30
N GLN A 273 8.54 22.03 -1.25
CA GLN A 273 7.13 22.39 -1.27
C GLN A 273 6.52 22.04 -2.63
N MET A 274 5.20 21.85 -2.69
CA MET A 274 4.50 21.41 -3.91
C MET A 274 4.66 22.36 -5.12
N ASP A 275 5.04 23.62 -4.89
CA ASP A 275 5.38 24.59 -5.95
C ASP A 275 6.81 24.43 -6.50
N GLY A 276 7.59 23.49 -5.95
CA GLY A 276 8.96 23.17 -6.31
C GLY A 276 10.03 23.90 -5.49
N LYS A 277 9.67 24.72 -4.52
CA LYS A 277 10.63 25.43 -3.67
C LYS A 277 11.29 24.50 -2.65
N GLU A 278 12.61 24.46 -2.60
CA GLU A 278 13.36 23.75 -1.54
C GLU A 278 13.06 24.36 -0.16
N ILE A 279 12.76 23.51 0.82
CA ILE A 279 12.46 23.90 2.21
C ILE A 279 13.65 23.55 3.11
N THR A 280 14.05 22.28 3.12
CA THR A 280 15.12 21.78 3.98
C THR A 280 16.11 20.91 3.22
N ALA A 281 17.34 20.85 3.70
CA ALA A 281 18.36 19.92 3.27
C ALA A 281 19.14 19.43 4.50
N SER A 282 19.15 18.13 4.71
CA SER A 282 19.75 17.49 5.88
C SER A 282 20.71 16.40 5.44
N LYS A 283 21.98 16.55 5.81
CA LYS A 283 22.98 15.51 5.58
C LYS A 283 22.77 14.35 6.54
N ILE A 284 22.67 13.15 6.00
CA ILE A 284 22.48 11.91 6.76
C ILE A 284 23.55 10.88 6.37
N PRO A 285 23.68 9.77 7.11
CA PRO A 285 24.48 8.64 6.65
C PRO A 285 24.00 8.12 5.29
N ASP A 286 24.91 7.50 4.56
CA ASP A 286 24.54 6.82 3.32
C ASP A 286 23.56 5.68 3.62
N LEU A 287 22.38 5.76 3.02
CA LEU A 287 21.32 4.76 3.17
C LEU A 287 21.52 3.55 2.27
N GLY A 288 22.43 3.59 1.29
CA GLY A 288 22.54 2.53 0.29
C GLY A 288 21.40 2.56 -0.74
N GLU A 289 21.26 1.46 -1.49
CA GLU A 289 20.29 1.34 -2.57
C GLU A 289 18.96 0.75 -2.07
N PRO A 290 17.81 1.38 -2.36
CA PRO A 290 16.52 0.85 -1.98
C PRO A 290 16.19 -0.44 -2.72
N SER A 291 15.37 -1.28 -2.09
CA SER A 291 14.78 -2.43 -2.76
C SER A 291 13.90 -1.96 -3.92
N SER A 292 13.92 -2.70 -5.03
CA SER A 292 13.13 -2.38 -6.22
C SER A 292 12.50 -3.62 -6.83
N LEU A 293 11.41 -3.42 -7.55
CA LEU A 293 10.87 -4.40 -8.48
C LEU A 293 11.84 -4.62 -9.65
N ASP A 294 11.59 -5.67 -10.45
CA ASP A 294 12.38 -6.00 -11.64
C ASP A 294 12.36 -4.90 -12.71
N ASP A 295 11.33 -4.04 -12.72
CA ASP A 295 11.22 -2.88 -13.60
C ASP A 295 11.94 -1.63 -13.06
N GLY A 296 12.59 -1.72 -11.89
CA GLY A 296 13.31 -0.63 -11.25
C GLY A 296 12.43 0.33 -10.44
N THR A 297 11.13 0.07 -10.30
CA THR A 297 10.27 0.80 -9.36
C THR A 297 10.74 0.51 -7.93
N ARG A 298 11.04 1.56 -7.16
CA ARG A 298 11.52 1.43 -5.78
C ARG A 298 10.37 1.16 -4.82
N MET A 299 10.59 0.22 -3.92
CA MET A 299 9.73 -0.02 -2.77
C MET A 299 10.11 0.96 -1.67
N LEU A 300 9.15 1.71 -1.14
CA LEU A 300 9.41 2.78 -0.19
C LEU A 300 8.84 2.44 1.20
N PRO A 301 9.68 1.97 2.15
CA PRO A 301 9.23 1.70 3.51
C PRO A 301 9.00 3.03 4.23
N THR A 302 7.81 3.59 4.06
CA THR A 302 7.38 4.83 4.72
C THR A 302 6.25 4.58 5.69
N LYS A 303 6.09 5.46 6.68
CA LYS A 303 4.93 5.41 7.58
C LYS A 303 4.56 6.81 8.07
N ASP A 304 3.26 7.07 8.11
CA ASP A 304 2.67 8.26 8.74
C ASP A 304 2.47 7.95 10.23
N LEU A 305 3.26 8.60 11.08
CA LEU A 305 3.14 8.52 12.54
C LEU A 305 2.47 9.80 13.04
N PRO A 306 1.81 9.80 14.21
CA PRO A 306 1.05 10.95 14.70
C PRO A 306 1.80 12.30 14.69
N HIS A 307 3.12 12.28 14.87
CA HIS A 307 3.95 13.49 14.92
C HIS A 307 5.18 13.45 14.01
N HIS A 308 5.34 12.43 13.16
CA HIS A 308 6.53 12.24 12.33
C HIS A 308 6.19 11.45 11.06
N MET A 309 6.93 11.71 9.99
CA MET A 309 7.06 10.73 8.90
C MET A 309 8.31 9.90 9.16
N SER A 310 8.25 8.59 8.91
CA SER A 310 9.41 7.72 9.02
C SER A 310 9.74 7.06 7.69
N TYR A 311 11.03 6.95 7.38
CA TYR A 311 11.56 6.17 6.27
C TYR A 311 12.61 5.18 6.78
N PHE A 312 12.51 3.93 6.36
CA PHE A 312 13.47 2.89 6.70
C PHE A 312 14.22 2.42 5.46
N GLN A 313 15.55 2.31 5.59
CA GLN A 313 16.40 1.70 4.59
C GLN A 313 17.61 1.04 5.26
N ASP A 314 17.88 -0.22 4.88
CA ASP A 314 18.97 -1.06 5.39
C ASP A 314 19.04 -1.17 6.92
N ASP A 315 19.83 -0.29 7.57
CA ASP A 315 20.07 -0.28 9.01
C ASP A 315 19.62 1.04 9.67
N TYR A 316 19.03 1.94 8.88
CA TYR A 316 18.70 3.30 9.28
C TYR A 316 17.20 3.57 9.24
N LEU A 317 16.72 4.15 10.33
CA LEU A 317 15.39 4.76 10.43
C LEU A 317 15.54 6.28 10.48
N VAL A 318 15.03 6.96 9.47
CA VAL A 318 15.02 8.42 9.36
C VAL A 318 13.65 8.92 9.79
N LEU A 319 13.63 9.86 10.74
CA LEU A 319 12.43 10.59 11.13
C LEU A 319 12.47 11.98 10.53
N MET A 320 11.31 12.42 10.04
CA MET A 320 11.08 13.72 9.48
C MET A 320 9.89 14.38 10.16
N ASP A 321 9.91 15.71 10.29
CA ASP A 321 8.73 16.43 10.74
C ASP A 321 7.60 16.27 9.69
N PRO A 322 6.32 16.24 10.11
CA PRO A 322 5.22 15.86 9.22
C PRO A 322 4.74 16.99 8.29
N ALA A 323 5.32 18.19 8.37
CA ALA A 323 4.92 19.36 7.58
C ALA A 323 5.99 19.73 6.55
N GLU A 324 7.18 20.11 7.00
CA GLU A 324 8.31 20.54 6.18
C GLU A 324 9.22 19.38 5.76
N LEU A 325 9.05 18.20 6.36
CA LEU A 325 9.84 16.98 6.11
C LEU A 325 11.35 17.16 6.33
N GLY A 326 11.73 18.08 7.21
CA GLY A 326 13.09 18.20 7.70
C GLY A 326 13.44 17.01 8.60
N VAL A 327 14.66 16.49 8.45
CA VAL A 327 15.13 15.35 9.26
C VAL A 327 15.23 15.77 10.72
N THR A 328 14.44 15.12 11.57
CA THR A 328 14.43 15.36 13.01
C THR A 328 15.29 14.34 13.74
N GLY A 329 15.45 13.12 13.23
CA GLY A 329 16.28 12.08 13.85
C GLY A 329 16.73 11.00 12.88
N VAL A 330 17.86 10.37 13.16
CA VAL A 330 18.39 9.21 12.40
C VAL A 330 18.85 8.16 13.39
N PHE A 331 18.29 6.96 13.31
CA PHE A 331 18.57 5.85 14.22
C PHE A 331 19.19 4.69 13.45
N GLN A 332 20.37 4.26 13.87
CA GLN A 332 21.03 3.06 13.35
C GLN A 332 20.61 1.82 14.15
N GLY A 333 20.57 0.64 13.53
CA GLY A 333 20.16 -0.62 14.17
C GLY A 333 18.66 -0.89 14.09
N ALA A 334 17.93 -0.12 13.29
CA ALA A 334 16.52 -0.35 13.03
C ALA A 334 16.35 -1.41 11.94
N LEU A 335 15.24 -2.15 11.99
CA LEU A 335 14.90 -3.19 11.01
C LEU A 335 13.60 -2.87 10.25
N GLY A 336 13.01 -1.68 10.48
CA GLY A 336 11.77 -1.25 9.83
C GLY A 336 11.35 0.16 10.26
N THR A 337 10.22 0.63 9.72
CA THR A 337 9.66 1.97 9.98
C THR A 337 9.12 2.13 11.41
N GLY A 338 8.73 1.03 12.05
CA GLY A 338 8.20 1.05 13.40
C GLY A 338 6.74 1.52 13.47
N PHE A 339 6.29 1.90 14.67
CA PHE A 339 4.98 2.50 14.92
C PHE A 339 4.99 3.29 16.23
N SER A 340 4.01 4.18 16.44
CA SER A 340 3.89 4.95 17.68
C SER A 340 3.12 4.22 18.78
N ALA A 341 3.59 4.27 20.02
CA ALA A 341 2.77 3.95 21.19
C ALA A 341 2.79 5.13 22.16
N GLY A 342 1.70 5.90 22.17
CA GLY A 342 1.66 7.21 22.81
C GLY A 342 2.74 8.14 22.22
N ASP A 343 3.52 8.78 23.09
CA ASP A 343 4.58 9.73 22.70
C ASP A 343 5.94 9.05 22.42
N ARG A 344 5.92 7.77 22.02
CA ARG A 344 7.13 6.99 21.74
C ARG A 344 7.02 6.31 20.40
N LEU A 345 8.15 6.22 19.72
CA LEU A 345 8.32 5.35 18.56
C LEU A 345 8.89 4.01 19.00
N LEU A 346 8.26 2.93 18.54
CA LEU A 346 8.74 1.57 18.70
C LEU A 346 9.22 1.08 17.34
N TYR A 347 10.44 0.54 17.27
CA TYR A 347 10.95 -0.09 16.05
C TYR A 347 11.65 -1.42 16.36
N ALA A 348 11.66 -2.34 15.38
CA ALA A 348 12.37 -3.61 15.49
C ALA A 348 13.89 -3.39 15.48
N SER A 349 14.61 -3.95 16.44
CA SER A 349 16.07 -3.98 16.49
C SER A 349 16.58 -5.41 16.63
N SER A 350 17.87 -5.64 16.42
CA SER A 350 18.47 -6.98 16.59
C SER A 350 18.30 -7.60 17.99
N LYS A 351 18.06 -6.79 19.03
CA LYS A 351 17.91 -7.24 20.43
C LYS A 351 16.47 -7.30 20.93
N GLY A 352 15.51 -6.86 20.13
CA GLY A 352 14.10 -6.76 20.51
C GLY A 352 13.45 -5.49 19.98
N VAL A 353 12.52 -4.90 20.73
CA VAL A 353 11.80 -3.67 20.33
C VAL A 353 12.45 -2.46 20.99
N ALA A 354 13.05 -1.57 20.20
CA ALA A 354 13.61 -0.33 20.69
C ALA A 354 12.51 0.69 20.96
N VAL A 355 12.60 1.39 22.09
CA VAL A 355 11.68 2.44 22.50
C VAL A 355 12.41 3.78 22.38
N VAL A 356 11.93 4.62 21.48
CA VAL A 356 12.53 5.90 21.14
C VAL A 356 11.71 7.04 21.70
N ASN A 357 12.39 7.94 22.39
CA ASN A 357 11.90 9.29 22.63
C ASN A 357 12.29 10.17 21.45
N TRP A 358 11.32 10.47 20.58
CA TRP A 358 11.56 11.27 19.38
C TRP A 358 11.86 12.75 19.72
N ASP A 359 11.39 13.29 20.86
CA ASP A 359 11.67 14.68 21.23
C ASP A 359 13.15 14.88 21.61
N LYS A 360 13.76 13.82 22.15
CA LYS A 360 15.17 13.81 22.58
C LYS A 360 16.09 13.14 21.58
N ASN A 361 15.54 12.56 20.51
CA ASN A 361 16.25 11.71 19.56
C ASN A 361 17.12 10.66 20.24
N SER A 362 16.55 9.93 21.20
CA SER A 362 17.30 8.96 22.01
C SER A 362 16.51 7.68 22.23
N VAL A 363 17.20 6.54 22.13
CA VAL A 363 16.67 5.25 22.56
C VAL A 363 16.65 5.23 24.10
N GLU A 364 15.45 5.11 24.68
CA GLU A 364 15.27 5.06 26.14
C GLU A 364 15.51 3.65 26.70
N LYS A 365 14.98 2.63 26.03
CA LYS A 365 15.15 1.21 26.38
C LYS A 365 14.97 0.32 25.16
N ILE A 366 15.40 -0.94 25.28
CA ILE A 366 15.07 -2.02 24.34
C ILE A 366 14.33 -3.08 25.14
N ILE A 367 13.10 -3.39 24.74
CA ILE A 367 12.31 -4.48 25.31
C ILE A 367 12.79 -5.77 24.64
N PRO A 368 13.38 -6.73 25.37
CA PRO A 368 13.89 -7.95 24.78
C PRO A 368 12.78 -8.75 24.10
N VAL A 369 13.09 -9.29 22.91
CA VAL A 369 12.24 -10.26 22.21
C VAL A 369 13.13 -11.40 21.76
N ASP A 370 12.81 -12.62 22.18
CA ASP A 370 13.49 -13.82 21.70
C ASP A 370 12.96 -14.18 20.31
N ARG A 371 13.84 -14.18 19.31
CA ARG A 371 13.52 -14.57 17.92
C ARG A 371 14.14 -15.91 17.54
N GLY A 372 14.74 -16.62 18.50
CA GLY A 372 15.50 -17.83 18.26
C GLY A 372 16.60 -17.60 17.23
N ASP A 373 16.66 -18.48 16.22
CA ASP A 373 17.67 -18.44 15.16
C ASP A 373 17.25 -17.57 13.95
N TYR A 374 16.12 -16.86 14.03
CA TYR A 374 15.65 -16.02 12.92
C TYR A 374 16.51 -14.76 12.76
N SER A 375 17.12 -14.60 11.59
CA SER A 375 17.99 -13.47 11.24
C SER A 375 17.58 -12.76 9.93
N GLY A 376 16.37 -13.02 9.43
CA GLY A 376 15.83 -12.38 8.23
C GLY A 376 15.27 -10.98 8.49
N PRO A 377 14.64 -10.35 7.48
CA PRO A 377 13.98 -9.05 7.63
C PRO A 377 12.86 -9.07 8.67
N ILE A 378 12.75 -8.01 9.49
CA ILE A 378 11.74 -7.91 10.55
C ILE A 378 11.13 -6.52 10.53
N SER A 379 9.82 -6.44 10.29
CA SER A 379 9.06 -5.21 10.48
C SER A 379 8.01 -5.38 11.56
N ILE A 380 7.66 -4.30 12.24
CA ILE A 380 6.65 -4.31 13.30
C ILE A 380 5.50 -3.35 13.04
N SER A 381 4.33 -3.74 13.53
CA SER A 381 3.16 -2.88 13.72
C SER A 381 2.50 -3.23 15.06
N SER A 382 1.31 -2.70 15.30
CA SER A 382 0.52 -3.02 16.48
C SER A 382 -0.93 -3.27 16.10
N ALA A 383 -1.51 -4.29 16.73
CA ALA A 383 -2.91 -4.68 16.63
C ALA A 383 -3.51 -4.68 18.04
N GLY A 384 -4.36 -3.69 18.34
CA GLY A 384 -4.88 -3.48 19.69
C GLY A 384 -3.77 -3.35 20.75
N PRO A 385 -3.84 -4.08 21.87
CA PRO A 385 -2.83 -4.02 22.94
C PRO A 385 -1.55 -4.83 22.61
N THR A 386 -1.40 -5.36 21.39
CA THR A 386 -0.28 -6.22 21.02
C THR A 386 0.72 -5.53 20.10
N ILE A 387 1.92 -6.08 20.04
CA ILE A 387 2.91 -5.81 18.99
C ILE A 387 2.92 -6.99 18.04
N VAL A 388 2.95 -6.75 16.74
CA VAL A 388 3.05 -7.82 15.74
C VAL A 388 4.32 -7.64 14.92
N GLU A 389 5.11 -8.70 14.80
CA GLU A 389 6.30 -8.76 13.95
C GLU A 389 6.00 -9.61 12.72
N LYS A 390 6.32 -9.12 11.52
CA LYS A 390 6.44 -9.99 10.34
C LYS A 390 7.88 -10.48 10.23
N ARG A 391 8.05 -11.80 10.20
CA ARG A 391 9.34 -12.52 10.18
C ARG A 391 9.35 -13.45 8.95
N GLY A 392 9.60 -12.90 7.77
CA GLY A 392 9.48 -13.63 6.51
C GLY A 392 8.03 -14.00 6.26
N ASP A 393 7.74 -15.30 6.14
CA ASP A 393 6.41 -15.83 5.82
C ASP A 393 5.53 -16.09 7.07
N GLU A 394 5.90 -15.52 8.22
CA GLU A 394 5.14 -15.62 9.46
C GLU A 394 4.89 -14.24 10.08
N VAL A 395 3.68 -14.06 10.61
CA VAL A 395 3.36 -12.99 11.57
C VAL A 395 3.39 -13.57 12.97
N VAL A 396 4.13 -12.92 13.87
CA VAL A 396 4.27 -13.29 15.28
C VAL A 396 3.67 -12.19 16.15
N VAL A 397 2.71 -12.56 16.99
CA VAL A 397 2.03 -11.64 17.89
C VAL A 397 2.69 -11.71 19.27
N LEU A 398 3.12 -10.55 19.76
CA LEU A 398 3.74 -10.36 21.06
C LEU A 398 2.74 -9.68 21.99
N ALA A 399 2.36 -10.38 23.05
CA ALA A 399 1.48 -9.88 24.09
C ALA A 399 2.28 -9.25 25.23
N ILE A 400 1.62 -8.36 25.95
CA ILE A 400 2.16 -7.73 27.16
C ILE A 400 2.08 -8.74 28.30
N GLU A 401 3.17 -8.90 29.05
CA GLU A 401 3.16 -9.67 30.30
C GLU A 401 2.70 -8.73 31.44
N GLU A 402 1.68 -9.13 32.19
CA GLU A 402 1.12 -8.36 33.33
C GLU A 402 2.04 -8.34 34.57
#